data_AF-A0A2T0J4E5-F1
#
_entry.id   AF-A0A2T0J4E5-F1
#
_cell.length_a   1.000
_cell.length_b   1.000
_cell.length_c   1.000
_cell.angle_alpha   90.00
_cell.angle_beta   90.00
_cell.angle_gamma   90.00
#
_symmetry.space_group_name_H-M   'P 1'
#
loop_
_entity.id
_entity.type
_entity.pdbx_description
1 polymer ?
#
loop_
_entity_poly.entity_id
_entity_poly.type
_entity_poly.pdbx_seq_one_letter_code
_entity_poly.pdbx_strand_id
1 'polypeptide(L)'
;MTVTKTSTAVQPSTMASAEAPADSAAELLAAMAAMPAEHPSRAALRDRAIEAWLPLARHLAHRYSGRGEPTDDLVQTATVGLI
;
A
#
# COMPACT_ATOMS: atom_id res chain seq x y z
N MET A 1 -14.18 43.60 22.28
CA MET A 1 -12.83 43.15 22.68
C MET A 1 -12.90 41.62 22.80
N THR A 2 -12.67 40.90 21.70
CA THR A 2 -11.49 40.02 21.44
C THR A 2 -11.43 38.77 22.32
N VAL A 3 -11.20 37.53 21.88
CA VAL A 3 -11.11 36.81 20.60
C VAL A 3 -11.15 35.32 21.00
N THR A 4 -11.78 34.49 20.18
CA THR A 4 -11.79 33.01 20.17
C THR A 4 -10.37 32.41 20.12
N LYS A 5 -10.08 31.35 20.88
CA LYS A 5 -8.90 30.49 20.59
C LYS A 5 -9.28 29.02 20.60
N THR A 6 -9.54 28.51 19.41
CA THR A 6 -9.51 27.10 19.03
C THR A 6 -8.05 26.63 19.10
N SER A 7 -7.75 25.64 19.94
CA SER A 7 -6.42 25.03 20.01
C SER A 7 -6.42 23.75 19.17
N THR A 8 -6.01 23.87 17.91
CA THR A 8 -5.71 22.73 17.04
C THR A 8 -4.29 22.28 17.34
N ALA A 9 -4.16 21.16 18.05
CA ALA A 9 -2.90 20.47 18.20
C ALA A 9 -2.54 19.82 16.85
N VAL A 10 -1.51 20.37 16.18
CA VAL A 10 -0.86 19.74 15.03
C VAL A 10 -0.05 18.57 15.57
N GLN A 11 -0.53 17.35 15.34
CA GLN A 11 0.29 16.17 15.51
C GLN A 11 1.32 16.12 14.37
N PRO A 12 2.62 15.88 14.65
CA PRO A 12 3.57 15.59 13.60
C PRO A 12 3.20 14.24 12.99
N SER A 13 2.66 14.27 11.77
CA SER A 13 2.47 13.08 10.95
C SER A 13 3.84 12.53 10.61
N THR A 14 4.30 11.56 11.40
CA THR A 14 5.52 10.80 11.14
C THR A 14 5.45 10.24 9.73
N MET A 15 6.28 10.78 8.82
CA MET A 15 6.54 10.26 7.48
C MET A 15 7.31 8.92 7.55
N ALA A 16 6.79 7.94 8.27
CA ALA A 16 7.40 6.62 8.47
C ALA A 16 6.52 5.49 7.93
N SER A 17 5.82 5.73 6.82
CA SER A 17 5.48 4.67 5.86
C SER A 17 6.25 4.93 4.57
N ALA A 18 7.56 5.16 4.72
CA ALA A 18 8.47 5.02 3.60
C ALA A 18 8.34 3.58 3.11
N GLU A 19 8.09 3.43 1.80
CA GLU A 19 8.06 2.19 1.03
C GLU A 19 8.65 1.00 1.80
N ALA A 20 7.84 -0.03 2.10
CA ALA A 20 8.44 -1.36 2.15
C ALA A 20 9.23 -1.48 0.84
N PRO A 21 10.56 -1.71 0.88
CA PRO A 21 11.38 -1.54 -0.31
C PRO A 21 10.78 -2.43 -1.38
N ALA A 22 10.37 -1.84 -2.51
CA ALA A 22 9.81 -2.59 -3.63
C ALA A 22 10.75 -3.72 -4.05
N ASP A 23 12.05 -3.56 -3.79
CA ASP A 23 13.07 -4.59 -3.89
C ASP A 23 12.70 -5.85 -3.08
N SER A 24 12.26 -5.74 -1.83
CA SER A 24 11.83 -6.90 -1.02
C SER A 24 10.54 -7.54 -1.55
N ALA A 25 9.60 -6.76 -2.07
CA ALA A 25 8.37 -7.27 -2.65
C ALA A 25 8.63 -7.97 -4.01
N ALA A 26 9.54 -7.44 -4.82
CA ALA A 26 10.02 -8.03 -6.06
C ALA A 26 10.85 -9.30 -5.79
N GLU A 27 11.67 -9.32 -4.74
CA GLU A 27 12.41 -10.49 -4.28
C GLU A 27 11.49 -11.64 -3.87
N LEU A 28 10.39 -11.35 -3.15
CA LEU A 28 9.37 -12.35 -2.79
C LEU A 28 8.71 -12.96 -4.04
N LEU A 29 8.41 -12.14 -5.05
CA LEU A 29 7.90 -12.59 -6.35
C LEU A 29 8.92 -13.45 -7.11
N ALA A 30 10.18 -13.03 -7.13
CA ALA A 30 11.26 -13.78 -7.76
C ALA A 30 11.48 -15.13 -7.08
N ALA A 31 11.46 -15.17 -5.74
CA ALA A 31 11.54 -16.41 -4.97
C ALA A 31 10.37 -17.35 -5.29
N MET A 32 9.13 -16.83 -5.36
CA MET A 32 7.96 -17.60 -5.76
C MET A 32 8.08 -18.14 -7.20
N ALA A 33 8.59 -17.34 -8.13
CA ALA A 33 8.79 -17.73 -9.53
C ALA A 33 9.84 -18.83 -9.70
N ALA A 34 10.86 -18.86 -8.83
CA ALA A 34 11.90 -19.90 -8.82
C ALA A 34 11.41 -21.26 -8.27
N MET A 35 10.23 -21.31 -7.63
CA MET A 35 9.64 -22.53 -7.09
C MET A 35 8.75 -23.27 -8.09
N PRO A 36 8.71 -24.62 -8.06
CA PRO A 36 7.74 -25.41 -8.81
C PRO A 36 6.30 -24.95 -8.52
N ALA A 37 5.43 -25.00 -9.54
CA ALA A 37 4.04 -24.53 -9.43
C ALA A 37 3.29 -25.13 -8.23
N GLU A 38 3.48 -26.42 -7.97
CA GLU A 38 2.78 -27.16 -6.92
C GLU A 38 3.51 -27.19 -5.58
N HIS A 39 4.55 -26.36 -5.43
CA HIS A 39 5.30 -26.30 -4.18
C HIS A 39 4.40 -25.74 -3.05
N PRO A 40 4.30 -26.41 -1.89
CA PRO A 40 3.35 -26.01 -0.83
C PRO A 40 3.61 -24.60 -0.26
N SER A 41 4.85 -24.11 -0.31
CA SER A 41 5.21 -22.75 0.16
C SER A 41 4.84 -21.62 -0.80
N ARG A 42 4.40 -21.93 -2.02
CA ARG A 42 4.15 -20.94 -3.07
C ARG A 42 2.99 -20.01 -2.71
N ALA A 43 1.94 -20.55 -2.07
CA ALA A 43 0.82 -19.76 -1.57
C ALA A 43 1.26 -18.73 -0.51
N ALA A 44 2.04 -19.16 0.48
CA ALA A 44 2.52 -18.27 1.53
C ALA A 44 3.43 -17.14 1.00
N LEU A 45 4.24 -17.43 -0.04
CA LEU A 45 5.06 -16.40 -0.67
C LEU A 45 4.26 -15.42 -1.51
N ARG A 46 3.23 -15.89 -2.20
CA ARG A 46 2.29 -15.02 -2.92
C ARG A 46 1.63 -14.05 -1.93
N ASP A 47 1.11 -14.56 -0.82
CA ASP A 47 0.39 -13.74 0.17
C ASP A 47 1.32 -12.67 0.77
N ARG A 48 2.57 -13.04 1.10
CA ARG A 48 3.60 -12.08 1.54
C ARG A 48 3.94 -11.05 0.48
N ALA A 49 4.04 -11.45 -0.78
CA ALA A 49 4.31 -10.53 -1.89
C ALA A 49 3.16 -9.53 -2.05
N ILE A 50 1.90 -9.99 -2.02
CA ILE A 50 0.71 -9.13 -2.06
C ILE A 50 0.75 -8.13 -0.90
N GLU A 51 0.96 -8.60 0.34
CA GLU A 51 1.04 -7.73 1.51
C GLU A 51 2.14 -6.66 1.39
N ALA A 52 3.31 -7.05 0.87
CA ALA A 52 4.43 -6.13 0.67
C ALA A 52 4.14 -5.05 -0.39
N TRP A 53 3.31 -5.33 -1.40
CA TRP A 53 2.93 -4.37 -2.44
C TRP A 53 1.71 -3.50 -2.08
N LEU A 54 0.94 -3.85 -1.04
CA LEU A 54 -0.23 -3.06 -0.62
C LEU A 54 0.05 -1.56 -0.39
N PRO A 55 1.17 -1.14 0.25
CA PRO A 55 1.49 0.28 0.40
C PRO A 55 1.65 1.01 -0.92
N LEU A 56 2.26 0.38 -1.93
CA LEU A 56 2.40 1.00 -3.25
C LEU A 56 1.05 1.11 -3.96
N ALA A 57 0.21 0.06 -3.91
CA ALA A 57 -1.13 0.10 -4.48
C ALA A 57 -1.95 1.28 -3.89
N ARG A 58 -1.89 1.47 -2.57
CA ARG A 58 -2.51 2.63 -1.88
C ARG A 58 -1.91 3.95 -2.33
N HIS A 59 -0.58 4.05 -2.46
CA HIS A 59 0.09 5.25 -2.95
C HIS A 59 -0.37 5.62 -4.36
N LEU A 60 -0.45 4.63 -5.26
CA LEU A 60 -0.95 4.83 -6.63
C LEU A 60 -2.41 5.30 -6.62
N ALA A 61 -3.29 4.68 -5.83
CA ALA A 61 -4.67 5.12 -5.68
C ALA A 61 -4.79 6.58 -5.23
N HIS A 62 -4.01 6.99 -4.21
CA HIS A 62 -3.97 8.38 -3.76
C HIS A 62 -3.47 9.35 -4.84
N ARG A 63 -2.48 8.94 -5.65
CA ARG A 63 -1.97 9.76 -6.76
C ARG A 63 -3.03 10.05 -7.83
N TYR A 64 -4.00 9.16 -8.01
CA TYR A 64 -5.10 9.33 -8.97
C TYR A 64 -6.39 9.90 -8.35
N SER A 65 -6.39 10.20 -7.05
CA SER A 65 -7.53 10.82 -6.37
C SER A 65 -7.84 12.24 -6.87
N GLY A 66 -9.03 12.74 -6.54
CA GLY A 66 -9.47 14.11 -6.91
C GLY A 66 -9.96 14.25 -8.36
N ARG A 67 -10.29 13.14 -9.03
CA ARG A 67 -10.74 13.10 -10.44
C ARG A 67 -12.23 12.75 -10.61
N GLY A 68 -13.01 12.82 -9.55
CA GLY A 68 -14.44 12.51 -9.56
C GLY A 68 -14.82 11.15 -8.96
N GLU A 69 -13.83 10.28 -8.72
CA GLU A 69 -14.03 9.00 -8.02
C GLU A 69 -13.65 9.10 -6.54
N PRO A 70 -14.39 8.42 -5.62
CA PRO A 70 -13.99 8.29 -4.22
C PRO A 70 -12.61 7.64 -4.08
N THR A 71 -11.80 8.16 -3.16
CA THR A 71 -10.45 7.60 -2.91
C THR A 71 -10.51 6.14 -2.47
N ASP A 72 -11.55 5.76 -1.71
CA ASP A 72 -11.72 4.37 -1.23
C ASP A 72 -11.96 3.39 -2.39
N ASP A 73 -12.70 3.81 -3.41
CA ASP A 73 -12.95 3.01 -4.62
C ASP A 73 -11.67 2.86 -5.45
N LEU A 74 -10.84 3.91 -5.50
CA LEU A 74 -9.52 3.84 -6.13
C LEU A 74 -8.57 2.91 -5.36
N VAL A 75 -8.58 2.94 -4.03
CA VAL A 75 -7.79 2.04 -3.19
C VAL A 75 -8.25 0.60 -3.37
N GLN A 76 -9.56 0.36 -3.42
CA GLN A 76 -10.13 -0.95 -3.68
C GLN A 76 -9.71 -1.45 -5.06
N THR A 77 -9.84 -0.63 -6.10
CA THR A 77 -9.46 -0.97 -7.47
C THR A 77 -7.97 -1.30 -7.58
N ALA A 78 -7.10 -0.49 -6.94
CA ALA A 78 -5.66 -0.75 -6.92
C ALA A 78 -5.32 -2.05 -6.16
N THR A 79 -6.05 -2.35 -5.08
CA THR A 79 -5.87 -3.59 -4.31
C THR A 79 -6.33 -4.81 -5.12
N VAL A 80 -7.45 -4.72 -5.82
CA VAL A 80 -7.95 -5.79 -6.71
C VAL A 80 -6.98 -6.01 -7.88
N GLY A 81 -6.42 -4.94 -8.46
CA GLY A 81 -5.42 -5.05 -9.53
C GLY A 81 -4.08 -5.67 -9.09
N LEU A 82 -3.85 -5.79 -7.78
CA LEU A 82 -2.65 -6.41 -7.21
C LEU A 82 -2.79 -7.93 -6.99
N ILE A 83 -4.02 -8.44 -6.83
CA ILE A 83 -4.31 -9.85 -6.49
C ILE A 83 -4.47 -10.70 -7.75
#